data_AF-A0A0P4WNR9-F1
#
_entry.id   AF-A0A0P4WNR9-F1
#
_cell.length_a   1.000
_cell.length_b   1.000
_cell.length_c   1.000
_cell.angle_alpha   90.00
_cell.angle_beta   90.00
_cell.angle_gamma   90.00
#
_symmetry.space_group_name_H-M   'P 1'
#
loop_
_entity.id
_entity.type
_entity.pdbx_description
1 polymer ?
#
loop_
_entity_poly.entity_id
_entity_poly.type
_entity_poly.pdbx_seq_one_letter_code
_entity_poly.pdbx_strand_id
1 'polypeptide(L)'
;MKWVDNRCVTLLTSFSSAQPLGTCKRYDKKRKEIVEIPCPKIVKTYNEEMGGVDLLDSLIALYRIHIRSHKYYHKLVFHFLDVTIVNSWLLYRRDASAIGVSKKSQLQLQAFKLKVAYSLLRQNKDPLKRPGVGRPRSSSLETEHEEKKREVMQQNQFQVLTSQKMELATGPRLLRRRKDLVASYQIVKEGQTHTAANAMLHFA
;
A
#
# COMPACT_ATOMS: atom_id res chain seq x y z
N MET A 1 2.90 -25.73 45.93
CA MET A 1 2.18 -27.02 45.77
C MET A 1 2.85 -27.83 44.68
N LYS A 2 2.93 -29.16 44.81
CA LYS A 2 3.48 -30.04 43.78
C LYS A 2 2.38 -30.93 43.21
N TRP A 3 2.22 -30.96 41.89
CA TRP A 3 1.30 -31.84 41.18
C TRP A 3 2.09 -32.70 40.19
N VAL A 4 1.76 -33.97 40.11
CA VAL A 4 2.45 -34.94 39.25
C VAL A 4 1.47 -35.36 38.16
N ASP A 5 1.79 -34.98 36.93
CA ASP A 5 1.13 -35.45 35.71
C ASP A 5 2.16 -36.31 34.95
N ASN A 6 2.44 -36.04 33.66
CA ASN A 6 3.56 -36.66 32.95
C ASN A 6 4.93 -36.30 33.53
N ARG A 7 5.02 -35.10 34.12
CA ARG A 7 6.19 -34.61 34.86
C ARG A 7 5.71 -33.94 36.14
N CYS A 8 6.61 -33.85 37.10
CA CYS A 8 6.37 -33.08 38.31
C CYS A 8 6.33 -31.58 37.98
N VAL A 9 5.22 -30.92 38.33
CA VAL A 9 5.04 -29.48 38.20
C VAL A 9 4.89 -28.88 39.60
N THR A 10 5.64 -27.81 39.86
CA THR A 10 5.51 -27.03 41.09
C THR A 10 4.74 -25.75 40.79
N LEU A 11 3.64 -25.54 41.50
CA LEU A 11 2.76 -24.39 41.34
C LEU A 11 2.84 -23.48 42.56
N LEU A 12 2.87 -22.18 42.28
CA LEU A 12 2.80 -21.09 43.25
C LEU A 12 1.65 -20.17 42.86
N THR A 13 0.85 -19.76 43.83
CA THR A 13 -0.27 -18.82 43.62
C THR A 13 -0.50 -18.04 44.91
N SER A 14 -0.98 -16.81 44.79
CA SER A 14 -1.42 -15.97 45.89
C SER A 14 -2.93 -15.97 46.10
N PHE A 15 -3.72 -16.45 45.13
CA PHE A 15 -5.18 -16.31 45.13
C PHE A 15 -5.93 -17.64 45.11
N SER A 16 -5.31 -18.71 44.62
CA SER A 16 -5.98 -20.00 44.45
C SER A 16 -5.49 -21.02 45.47
N SER A 17 -6.31 -22.03 45.75
CA SER A 17 -5.96 -23.11 46.68
C SER A 17 -5.94 -24.45 45.95
N ALA A 18 -5.33 -25.44 46.58
CA ALA A 18 -5.33 -26.83 46.09
C ALA A 18 -6.75 -27.44 46.09
N GLN A 19 -7.60 -27.00 47.01
CA GLN A 19 -8.94 -27.51 47.24
C GLN A 19 -10.01 -26.54 46.69
N PRO A 20 -11.18 -27.06 46.25
CA PRO A 20 -11.53 -28.48 46.11
C PRO A 20 -10.75 -29.18 45.00
N LEU A 21 -10.50 -30.48 45.16
CA LEU A 21 -9.99 -31.32 44.08
C LEU A 21 -11.09 -31.54 43.03
N GLY A 22 -10.83 -31.15 41.79
CA GLY A 22 -11.62 -31.56 40.64
C GLY A 22 -11.14 -32.90 40.08
N THR A 23 -11.72 -33.32 38.96
CA THR A 23 -11.24 -34.46 38.17
C THR A 23 -10.75 -33.97 36.81
N CYS A 24 -9.72 -34.62 36.26
CA CYS A 24 -9.28 -34.43 34.88
C CYS A 24 -9.13 -35.78 34.18
N LYS A 25 -9.52 -35.84 32.91
CA LYS A 25 -9.39 -37.05 32.08
C LYS A 25 -7.98 -37.13 31.52
N ARG A 26 -7.31 -38.25 31.74
CA ARG A 26 -5.97 -38.55 31.22
C ARG A 26 -5.94 -39.93 30.59
N TYR A 27 -5.21 -40.05 29.49
CA TYR A 27 -4.98 -41.34 28.86
C TYR A 27 -3.85 -42.07 29.57
N ASP A 28 -4.13 -43.23 30.14
CA ASP A 28 -3.12 -44.11 30.71
C ASP A 28 -2.57 -45.05 29.62
N LYS A 29 -1.31 -44.87 29.26
CA LYS A 29 -0.63 -45.70 28.24
C LYS A 29 -0.53 -47.17 28.64
N LYS A 30 -0.47 -47.48 29.94
CA LYS A 30 -0.34 -48.87 30.42
C LYS A 30 -1.65 -49.63 30.29
N ARG A 31 -2.76 -48.97 30.65
CA ARG A 31 -4.12 -49.55 30.61
C ARG A 31 -4.84 -49.32 29.28
N LYS A 32 -4.28 -48.46 28.41
CA LYS A 32 -4.83 -48.03 27.12
C LYS A 32 -6.24 -47.44 27.21
N GLU A 33 -6.58 -46.84 28.34
CA GLU A 33 -7.90 -46.28 28.64
C GLU A 33 -7.80 -44.84 29.14
N ILE A 34 -8.92 -44.12 29.12
CA ILE A 34 -9.02 -42.78 29.72
C ILE A 34 -9.44 -42.94 31.17
N VAL A 35 -8.57 -42.54 32.09
CA VAL A 35 -8.81 -42.55 33.53
C VAL A 35 -9.09 -41.13 34.05
N GLU A 36 -9.92 -41.02 35.08
CA GLU A 36 -10.14 -39.77 35.79
C GLU A 36 -9.16 -39.67 36.98
N ILE A 37 -8.36 -38.60 36.98
CA ILE A 37 -7.33 -38.35 37.99
C ILE A 37 -7.74 -37.12 38.81
N PRO A 38 -7.57 -37.13 40.14
CA PRO A 38 -7.79 -35.94 40.96
C PRO A 38 -6.87 -34.81 40.49
N CYS A 39 -7.48 -33.68 40.17
CA CYS A 39 -6.82 -32.49 39.65
C CYS A 39 -7.07 -31.31 40.61
N PRO A 40 -6.01 -30.73 41.20
CA PRO A 40 -6.14 -29.55 42.04
C PRO A 40 -6.81 -28.38 41.31
N LYS A 41 -7.67 -27.63 42.02
CA LYS A 41 -8.32 -26.44 41.44
C LYS A 41 -7.32 -25.47 40.83
N ILE A 42 -6.20 -25.22 41.51
CA ILE A 42 -5.10 -24.38 41.01
C ILE A 42 -4.60 -24.78 39.61
N VAL A 43 -4.50 -26.07 39.31
CA VAL A 43 -4.06 -26.56 37.98
C VAL A 43 -5.11 -26.21 36.92
N LYS A 44 -6.38 -26.40 37.26
CA LYS A 44 -7.50 -26.10 36.36
C LYS A 44 -7.55 -24.61 36.05
N THR A 45 -7.50 -23.76 37.08
CA THR A 45 -7.49 -22.31 36.93
C THR A 45 -6.27 -21.82 36.13
N TYR A 46 -5.09 -22.40 36.37
CA TYR A 46 -3.92 -22.12 35.55
C TYR A 46 -4.17 -22.42 34.07
N ASN A 47 -4.67 -23.62 33.74
CA ASN A 47 -4.91 -24.02 32.36
C ASN A 47 -6.00 -23.20 31.65
N GLU A 48 -7.01 -22.74 32.39
CA GLU A 48 -8.08 -21.89 31.84
C GLU A 48 -7.53 -20.52 31.39
N GLU A 49 -6.62 -19.92 32.16
CA GLU A 49 -6.10 -18.58 31.90
C GLU A 49 -4.85 -18.56 30.99
N MET A 50 -4.09 -19.66 30.95
CA MET A 50 -2.82 -19.71 30.21
C MET A 50 -2.96 -19.50 28.70
N GLY A 51 -4.11 -19.84 28.11
CA GLY A 51 -4.31 -19.77 26.66
C GLY A 51 -4.48 -18.36 26.08
N GLY A 52 -4.58 -17.32 26.92
CA GLY A 52 -4.85 -15.95 26.46
C GLY A 52 -3.73 -15.38 25.57
N VAL A 53 -2.47 -15.56 25.98
CA VAL A 53 -1.30 -15.04 25.25
C VAL A 53 -1.08 -15.83 23.97
N ASP A 54 -1.15 -17.16 24.03
CA ASP A 54 -1.00 -18.03 22.85
C ASP A 54 -2.08 -17.75 21.79
N LEU A 55 -3.31 -17.45 22.23
CA LEU A 55 -4.38 -17.05 21.33
C LEU A 55 -4.05 -15.71 20.64
N LEU A 56 -3.63 -14.70 21.40
CA LEU A 56 -3.20 -13.41 20.81
C LEU A 56 -2.08 -13.61 19.79
N ASP A 57 -1.06 -14.38 20.13
CA ASP A 57 0.07 -14.68 19.25
C ASP A 57 -0.39 -15.40 17.98
N SER A 58 -1.32 -16.36 18.10
CA SER A 58 -1.91 -17.03 16.94
C SER A 58 -2.69 -16.07 16.04
N LEU A 59 -3.46 -15.14 16.62
CA LEU A 59 -4.24 -14.15 15.87
C LEU A 59 -3.34 -13.14 15.15
N ILE A 60 -2.23 -12.74 15.79
CA ILE A 60 -1.21 -11.89 15.17
C ILE A 60 -0.55 -12.64 14.01
N ALA A 61 -0.19 -13.92 14.19
CA ALA A 61 0.47 -14.72 13.18
C ALA A 61 -0.35 -14.89 11.89
N LEU A 62 -1.69 -14.98 11.98
CA LEU A 62 -2.58 -15.14 10.82
C LEU A 62 -2.45 -14.02 9.78
N TYR A 63 -2.27 -12.78 10.22
CA TYR A 63 -2.25 -11.60 9.33
C TYR A 63 -1.12 -10.63 9.71
N ARG A 64 0.05 -11.18 10.04
CA ARG A 64 1.20 -10.40 10.54
C ARG A 64 1.72 -9.42 9.49
N ILE A 65 1.99 -8.18 9.89
CA ILE A 65 2.62 -7.19 9.00
C ILE A 65 4.11 -7.54 8.85
N HIS A 66 4.49 -8.02 7.66
CA HIS A 66 5.88 -8.37 7.37
C HIS A 66 6.60 -7.25 6.59
N ILE A 67 7.46 -6.50 7.27
CA ILE A 67 8.26 -5.42 6.66
C ILE A 67 9.75 -5.76 6.75
N ARG A 68 10.41 -5.75 5.60
CA ARG A 68 11.86 -5.92 5.51
C ARG A 68 12.52 -4.58 5.83
N SER A 69 13.08 -4.45 7.03
CA SER A 69 13.84 -3.28 7.47
C SER A 69 15.09 -3.72 8.22
N HIS A 70 16.19 -3.00 8.04
CA HIS A 70 17.43 -3.24 8.79
C HIS A 70 17.33 -2.74 10.23
N LYS A 71 16.39 -1.84 10.51
CA LYS A 71 16.23 -1.18 11.80
C LYS A 71 15.26 -1.97 12.69
N TYR A 72 15.77 -2.55 13.78
CA TYR A 72 15.01 -3.44 14.68
C TYR A 72 13.72 -2.80 15.25
N TYR A 73 13.70 -1.49 15.48
CA TYR A 73 12.54 -0.81 16.05
C TYR A 73 11.30 -0.85 15.14
N HIS A 74 11.46 -1.01 13.82
CA HIS A 74 10.30 -1.19 12.94
C HIS A 74 9.54 -2.45 13.32
N LYS A 75 10.24 -3.54 13.64
CA LYS A 75 9.63 -4.79 14.09
C LYS A 75 8.79 -4.58 15.35
N LEU A 76 9.27 -3.75 16.29
CA LEU A 76 8.53 -3.40 17.50
C LEU A 76 7.27 -2.60 17.16
N VAL A 77 7.39 -1.53 16.37
CA VAL A 77 6.25 -0.68 15.99
C VAL A 77 5.15 -1.48 15.29
N PHE A 78 5.50 -2.32 14.31
CA PHE A 78 4.50 -3.13 13.60
C PHE A 78 3.90 -4.23 14.47
N HIS A 79 4.67 -4.80 15.39
CA HIS A 79 4.14 -5.73 16.37
C HIS A 79 3.10 -5.05 17.28
N PHE A 80 3.39 -3.84 17.80
CA PHE A 80 2.42 -3.07 18.58
C PHE A 80 1.16 -2.72 17.79
N LEU A 81 1.29 -2.39 16.51
CA LEU A 81 0.14 -2.17 15.62
C LEU A 81 -0.69 -3.44 15.48
N ASP A 82 -0.07 -4.59 15.23
CA ASP A 82 -0.76 -5.88 15.14
C ASP A 82 -1.51 -6.22 16.43
N VAL A 83 -0.85 -6.08 17.60
CA VAL A 83 -1.48 -6.29 18.93
C VAL A 83 -2.67 -5.36 19.12
N THR A 84 -2.51 -4.07 18.80
CA THR A 84 -3.58 -3.06 18.96
C THR A 84 -4.78 -3.38 18.09
N ILE A 85 -4.56 -3.78 16.84
CA ILE A 85 -5.66 -4.12 15.92
C ILE A 85 -6.39 -5.38 16.36
N VAL A 86 -5.67 -6.42 16.81
CA VAL A 86 -6.29 -7.65 17.33
C VAL A 86 -7.10 -7.35 18.59
N ASN A 87 -6.57 -6.57 19.53
CA ASN A 87 -7.29 -6.16 20.73
C ASN A 87 -8.55 -5.34 20.40
N SER A 88 -8.46 -4.42 19.43
CA SER A 88 -9.61 -3.64 18.95
C SER A 88 -10.69 -4.53 18.33
N TRP A 89 -10.28 -5.58 17.61
CA TRP A 89 -11.22 -6.56 17.05
C TRP A 89 -11.91 -7.40 18.13
N LEU A 90 -11.18 -7.80 19.18
CA LEU A 90 -11.76 -8.51 20.34
C LEU A 90 -12.80 -7.64 21.07
N LEU A 91 -12.49 -6.36 21.29
CA LEU A 91 -13.44 -5.39 21.84
C LEU A 91 -14.67 -5.23 20.95
N TYR A 92 -14.49 -5.04 19.64
CA TYR A 92 -15.58 -4.98 18.68
C TYR A 92 -16.50 -6.20 18.78
N ARG A 93 -15.96 -7.41 18.88
CA ARG A 93 -16.76 -8.63 18.99
C ARG A 93 -17.50 -8.74 20.32
N ARG A 94 -16.89 -8.30 21.41
CA ARG A 94 -17.52 -8.25 22.72
C ARG A 94 -18.72 -7.31 22.67
N ASP A 95 -18.53 -6.10 22.16
CA ASP A 95 -19.56 -5.06 22.11
C ASP A 95 -20.66 -5.43 21.11
N ALA A 96 -20.31 -5.98 19.94
CA ALA A 96 -21.29 -6.49 18.98
C ALA A 96 -22.14 -7.62 19.58
N SER A 97 -21.54 -8.49 20.40
CA SER A 97 -22.28 -9.56 21.08
C SER A 97 -23.20 -9.00 22.18
N ALA A 98 -22.76 -7.95 22.90
CA ALA A 98 -23.58 -7.27 23.90
C ALA A 98 -24.81 -6.57 23.29
N ILE A 99 -24.69 -6.06 22.06
CA ILE A 99 -25.79 -5.43 21.30
C ILE A 99 -26.68 -6.48 20.59
N GLY A 100 -26.37 -7.77 20.70
CA GLY A 100 -27.17 -8.85 20.10
C GLY A 100 -26.88 -9.12 18.62
N VAL A 101 -25.76 -8.61 18.08
CA VAL A 101 -25.36 -8.89 16.69
C VAL A 101 -24.94 -10.36 16.56
N SER A 102 -25.58 -11.07 15.63
CA SER A 102 -25.26 -12.48 15.35
C SER A 102 -23.79 -12.67 14.97
N LYS A 103 -23.19 -13.78 15.41
CA LYS A 103 -21.80 -14.13 15.07
C LYS A 103 -21.55 -14.20 13.56
N LYS A 104 -22.55 -14.58 12.76
CA LYS A 104 -22.46 -14.64 11.29
C LYS A 104 -22.33 -13.25 10.65
N SER A 105 -22.90 -12.23 11.28
CA SER A 105 -22.82 -10.84 10.83
C SER A 105 -21.62 -10.07 11.39
N GLN A 106 -20.89 -10.64 12.36
CA GLN A 106 -19.68 -10.02 12.88
C GLN A 106 -18.53 -10.14 11.86
N LEU A 107 -17.74 -9.08 11.72
CA LEU A 107 -16.58 -9.06 10.82
C LEU A 107 -15.51 -10.06 11.30
N GLN A 108 -15.01 -10.87 10.37
CA GLN A 108 -13.79 -11.65 10.57
C GLN A 108 -12.58 -10.72 10.71
N LEU A 109 -11.50 -11.21 11.35
CA LEU A 109 -10.29 -10.42 11.64
C LEU A 109 -9.70 -9.75 10.39
N GLN A 110 -9.62 -10.46 9.26
CA GLN A 110 -9.13 -9.90 7.99
C GLN A 110 -9.97 -8.74 7.48
N ALA A 111 -11.30 -8.91 7.46
CA ALA A 111 -12.23 -7.88 7.01
C ALA A 111 -12.21 -6.66 7.93
N PHE A 112 -12.06 -6.89 9.24
CA PHE A 112 -11.87 -5.82 10.22
C PHE A 112 -10.56 -5.05 9.96
N LYS A 113 -9.43 -5.74 9.79
CA LYS A 113 -8.14 -5.13 9.44
C LYS A 113 -8.24 -4.28 8.17
N LEU A 114 -8.88 -4.81 7.13
CA LEU A 114 -9.10 -4.13 5.87
C LEU A 114 -9.97 -2.87 6.04
N LYS A 115 -11.04 -2.94 6.85
CA LYS A 115 -11.90 -1.79 7.14
C LYS A 115 -11.16 -0.69 7.92
N VAL A 116 -10.30 -1.07 8.87
CA VAL A 116 -9.41 -0.13 9.58
C VAL A 116 -8.46 0.55 8.59
N ALA A 117 -7.79 -0.22 7.73
CA ALA A 117 -6.89 0.32 6.72
C ALA A 117 -7.60 1.30 5.77
N TYR A 118 -8.77 0.94 5.23
CA TYR A 118 -9.55 1.84 4.38
C TYR A 118 -9.97 3.13 5.09
N SER A 119 -10.35 3.04 6.37
CA SER A 119 -10.75 4.20 7.17
C SER A 119 -9.57 5.17 7.33
N LEU A 120 -8.39 4.67 7.65
CA LEU A 120 -7.16 5.48 7.78
C LEU A 120 -6.72 6.11 6.45
N LEU A 121 -6.86 5.39 5.34
CA LEU A 121 -6.54 5.91 4.00
C LEU A 121 -7.50 7.03 3.55
N ARG A 122 -8.77 6.98 3.97
CA ARG A 122 -9.77 8.01 3.63
C ARG A 122 -9.61 9.27 4.46
N GLN A 123 -9.13 9.17 5.71
CA GLN A 123 -8.92 10.32 6.60
C GLN A 123 -7.84 11.28 6.10
N ASN A 124 -6.85 10.81 5.32
CA ASN A 124 -5.75 11.64 4.82
C ASN A 124 -6.01 12.30 3.45
N LYS A 125 -7.25 12.28 2.96
CA LYS A 125 -7.63 12.98 1.73
C LYS A 125 -8.21 14.35 2.05
N ASP A 126 -7.39 15.27 2.56
CA ASP A 126 -7.67 16.69 2.39
C ASP A 126 -7.57 16.99 0.89
N PRO A 127 -8.64 17.44 0.20
CA PRO A 127 -8.56 17.79 -1.23
C PRO A 127 -7.57 18.94 -1.51
N LEU A 128 -7.09 19.63 -0.47
CA LEU A 128 -6.19 20.79 -0.54
C LEU A 128 -4.70 20.46 -0.29
N LYS A 129 -4.36 19.26 0.20
CA LYS A 129 -2.96 18.83 0.35
C LYS A 129 -2.67 17.68 -0.61
N ARG A 130 -2.35 18.03 -1.85
CA ARG A 130 -1.71 17.08 -2.76
C ARG A 130 -0.37 16.69 -2.13
N PRO A 131 -0.09 15.40 -1.86
CA PRO A 131 1.23 15.00 -1.43
C PRO A 131 2.18 15.28 -2.59
N GLY A 132 3.06 16.26 -2.43
CA GLY A 132 4.21 16.41 -3.28
C GLY A 132 5.14 15.23 -3.05
N VAL A 133 4.94 14.14 -3.80
CA VAL A 133 5.84 12.99 -3.80
C VAL A 133 6.03 12.54 -5.24
N GLY A 134 7.20 12.85 -5.80
CA GLY A 134 7.98 12.00 -6.73
C GLY A 134 7.37 11.50 -8.04
N ARG A 135 8.21 11.52 -9.09
CA ARG A 135 8.08 11.04 -10.48
C ARG A 135 6.66 11.15 -11.10
N PRO A 136 6.43 12.10 -12.03
CA PRO A 136 5.15 12.23 -12.71
C PRO A 136 4.78 10.95 -13.47
N ARG A 137 3.48 10.61 -13.46
CA ARG A 137 2.94 9.50 -14.25
C ARG A 137 3.05 9.84 -15.74
N SER A 138 3.55 8.90 -16.52
CA SER A 138 3.75 9.01 -17.98
C SER A 138 2.51 9.45 -18.75
N SER A 139 1.31 9.20 -18.22
CA SER A 139 0.04 9.60 -18.81
C SER A 139 -0.07 11.11 -19.04
N SER A 140 0.52 11.94 -18.18
CA SER A 140 0.47 13.40 -18.34
C SER A 140 1.31 13.89 -19.52
N LEU A 141 2.45 13.23 -19.79
CA LEU A 141 3.35 13.59 -20.89
C LEU A 141 2.80 13.14 -22.25
N GLU A 142 2.13 11.99 -22.31
CA GLU A 142 1.46 11.50 -23.52
C GLU A 142 0.31 12.41 -23.93
N THR A 143 -0.48 12.89 -22.96
CA THR A 143 -1.60 13.81 -23.22
C THR A 143 -1.09 15.17 -23.71
N GLU A 144 -0.03 15.70 -23.10
CA GLU A 144 0.56 16.99 -23.49
C GLU A 144 1.26 16.92 -24.86
N HIS A 145 1.84 15.78 -25.22
CA HIS A 145 2.45 15.57 -26.54
C HIS A 145 1.39 15.49 -27.65
N GLU A 146 0.27 14.82 -27.40
CA GLU A 146 -0.87 14.76 -28.33
C GLU A 146 -1.58 16.10 -28.47
N GLU A 147 -1.71 16.89 -27.39
CA GLU A 147 -2.25 18.25 -27.44
C GLU A 147 -1.36 19.18 -28.28
N LYS A 148 -0.04 19.19 -28.04
CA LYS A 148 0.90 19.97 -28.87
C LYS A 148 0.87 19.54 -30.33
N LYS A 149 0.72 18.25 -30.61
CA LYS A 149 0.61 17.73 -31.98
C LYS A 149 -0.68 18.21 -32.67
N ARG A 150 -1.80 18.29 -31.93
CA ARG A 150 -3.07 18.86 -32.42
C ARG A 150 -2.97 20.37 -32.64
N GLU A 151 -2.32 21.10 -31.75
CA GLU A 151 -2.10 22.55 -31.89
C GLU A 151 -1.26 22.87 -33.12
N VAL A 152 -0.16 22.14 -33.34
CA VAL A 152 0.70 22.30 -34.52
C VAL A 152 -0.07 21.97 -35.80
N MET A 153 -0.91 20.93 -35.78
CA MET A 153 -1.74 20.56 -36.94
C MET A 153 -2.80 21.62 -37.25
N GLN A 154 -3.42 22.22 -36.22
CA GLN A 154 -4.36 23.33 -36.39
C GLN A 154 -3.67 24.61 -36.88
N GLN A 155 -2.48 24.93 -36.38
CA GLN A 155 -1.68 26.06 -36.87
C GLN A 155 -1.28 25.88 -38.34
N ASN A 156 -0.85 24.68 -38.72
CA ASN A 156 -0.53 24.38 -40.12
C ASN A 156 -1.76 24.50 -41.01
N GLN A 157 -2.92 24.00 -40.57
CA GLN A 157 -4.17 24.12 -41.32
C GLN A 157 -4.62 25.59 -41.46
N PHE A 158 -4.44 26.40 -40.41
CA PHE A 158 -4.71 27.83 -40.44
C PHE A 158 -3.76 28.58 -41.38
N GLN A 159 -2.47 28.25 -41.39
CA GLN A 159 -1.49 28.84 -42.32
C GLN A 159 -1.79 28.50 -43.78
N VAL A 160 -2.22 27.27 -44.07
CA VAL A 160 -2.61 26.85 -45.43
C VAL A 160 -3.84 27.62 -45.91
N LEU A 161 -4.88 27.73 -45.06
CA LEU A 161 -6.09 28.49 -45.38
C LEU A 161 -5.81 29.99 -45.55
N THR A 162 -4.88 30.53 -44.77
CA THR A 162 -4.46 31.93 -44.87
C THR A 162 -3.67 32.18 -46.16
N SER A 163 -2.83 31.24 -46.57
CA SER A 163 -2.07 31.31 -47.82
C SER A 163 -2.99 31.22 -49.04
N GLN A 164 -3.97 30.31 -49.04
CA GLN A 164 -4.97 30.20 -50.11
C GLN A 164 -5.83 31.46 -50.23
N LYS A 165 -6.25 32.06 -49.10
CA LYS A 165 -6.99 33.33 -49.10
C LYS A 165 -6.16 34.52 -49.62
N MET A 166 -4.86 34.55 -49.33
CA MET A 166 -3.92 35.56 -49.85
C MET A 166 -3.67 35.41 -51.37
N GLU A 167 -3.62 34.17 -51.88
CA GLU A 167 -3.52 33.89 -53.32
C GLU A 167 -4.78 34.31 -54.08
N LEU A 168 -5.96 34.12 -53.50
CA LEU A 168 -7.23 34.58 -54.06
C LEU A 168 -7.39 36.12 -54.06
N ALA A 169 -6.77 36.82 -53.11
CA ALA A 169 -6.86 38.28 -52.98
C ALA A 169 -5.85 39.05 -53.85
N THR A 170 -4.80 38.41 -54.35
CA THR A 170 -3.73 39.08 -55.11
C THR A 170 -3.88 38.79 -56.61
N GLY A 171 -4.49 39.73 -57.34
CA GLY A 171 -4.64 39.64 -58.80
C GLY A 171 -3.30 39.47 -59.56
N PRO A 172 -3.32 38.98 -60.82
CA PRO A 172 -2.19 38.37 -61.52
C PRO A 172 -1.17 39.38 -62.09
N ARG A 173 -0.75 40.40 -61.33
CA ARG A 173 0.23 41.40 -61.79
C ARG A 173 1.51 41.53 -60.96
N LEU A 174 1.67 40.83 -59.84
CA LEU A 174 2.92 40.89 -59.05
C LEU A 174 3.51 39.51 -58.66
N LEU A 175 3.24 38.46 -59.43
CA LEU A 175 3.85 37.14 -59.25
C LEU A 175 5.30 37.04 -59.76
N ARG A 176 5.80 38.04 -60.48
CA ARG A 176 7.13 37.98 -61.09
C ARG A 176 8.26 38.51 -60.19
N ARG A 177 7.99 39.46 -59.28
CA ARG A 177 9.03 40.08 -58.42
C ARG A 177 9.38 39.28 -57.15
N ARG A 178 8.56 38.30 -56.76
CA ARG A 178 8.73 37.59 -55.47
C ARG A 178 9.48 36.27 -55.58
N LYS A 179 9.48 35.60 -56.75
CA LYS A 179 10.32 34.40 -56.97
C LYS A 179 11.81 34.77 -56.95
N ASP A 180 12.16 35.93 -57.48
CA ASP A 180 13.55 36.42 -57.51
C ASP A 180 14.06 36.78 -56.10
N LEU A 181 13.18 37.30 -55.23
CA LEU A 181 13.56 37.65 -53.85
C LEU A 181 13.78 36.41 -52.97
N VAL A 182 12.95 35.37 -53.13
CA VAL A 182 13.08 34.11 -52.39
C VAL A 182 14.31 33.32 -52.86
N ALA A 183 14.63 33.34 -54.16
CA ALA A 183 15.86 32.74 -54.68
C ALA A 183 17.12 33.46 -54.16
N SER A 184 17.09 34.79 -53.99
CA SER A 184 18.21 35.54 -53.43
C SER A 184 18.48 35.22 -51.95
N TYR A 185 17.44 34.92 -51.16
CA TYR A 185 17.58 34.62 -49.74
C TYR A 185 18.11 33.19 -49.47
N GLN A 186 17.85 32.25 -50.38
CA GLN A 186 18.33 30.87 -50.28
C GLN A 186 19.85 30.78 -50.55
N ILE A 187 20.36 31.56 -51.51
CA ILE A 187 21.80 31.58 -51.88
C ILE A 187 22.66 32.17 -50.74
N VAL A 188 22.16 33.16 -50.00
CA VAL A 188 22.90 33.77 -48.87
C VAL A 188 23.03 32.81 -47.67
N LYS A 189 22.04 31.93 -47.46
CA LYS A 189 22.08 30.93 -46.37
C LYS A 189 23.06 29.79 -46.65
N GLU A 190 23.17 29.32 -47.90
CA GLU A 190 24.10 28.24 -48.26
C GLU A 190 25.57 28.72 -48.28
N GLY A 191 25.82 29.99 -48.58
CA GLY A 191 27.17 30.57 -48.48
C GLY A 191 27.72 30.65 -47.04
N GLN A 192 26.86 30.89 -46.04
CA GLN A 192 27.28 31.01 -44.64
C GLN A 192 27.60 29.65 -43.99
N THR A 193 26.97 28.56 -44.44
CA THR A 193 27.21 27.22 -43.90
C THR A 193 28.57 26.65 -44.34
N HIS A 194 29.08 27.02 -45.51
CA HIS A 194 30.37 26.54 -46.01
C HIS A 194 31.57 27.25 -45.36
N THR A 195 31.47 28.54 -45.02
CA THR A 195 32.55 29.28 -44.32
C THR A 195 32.70 28.84 -42.86
N ALA A 196 31.59 28.49 -42.18
CA ALA A 196 31.62 28.00 -40.80
C ALA A 196 32.25 26.60 -40.68
N ALA A 197 32.10 25.74 -41.71
CA ALA A 197 32.70 24.41 -41.74
C ALA A 197 34.24 24.44 -41.91
N ASN A 198 34.77 25.39 -42.70
CA ASN A 198 36.23 25.55 -42.87
C ASN A 198 36.93 26.19 -41.67
N ALA A 199 36.22 26.98 -40.85
CA ALA A 199 36.79 27.58 -39.63
C ALA A 199 37.01 26.56 -38.49
N MET A 200 36.34 25.40 -38.52
CA MET A 200 36.49 24.35 -37.49
C MET A 200 37.62 23.35 -37.75
N LEU A 201 38.24 23.33 -38.94
CA LEU A 201 39.34 22.41 -39.27
C LEU A 201 40.75 22.96 -39.00
N HIS A 202 40.89 24.19 -38.52
CA HIS A 202 42.18 24.83 -38.21
C HIS A 202 42.53 24.90 -36.70
N PHE A 203 41.75 24.23 -35.84
CA PHE A 203 41.94 24.20 -34.38
C PHE A 203 42.02 22.77 -33.80
N ALA A 204 42.54 21.82 -34.57
CA ALA A 204 42.92 20.49 -34.10
C ALA A 204 44.40 20.23 -34.37
#